data_AF-A0AAV7FP41-F1
#
_entry.id   AF-A0AAV7FP41-F1
#
_cell.length_a   1.000
_cell.length_b   1.000
_cell.length_c   1.000
_cell.angle_alpha   90.00
_cell.angle_beta   90.00
_cell.angle_gamma   90.00
#
_symmetry.space_group_name_H-M   'P 1'
#
loop_
_entity.id
_entity.type
_entity.pdbx_description
1 polymer ?
#
loop_
_entity_poly.entity_id
_entity_poly.type
_entity_poly.pdbx_seq_one_letter_code
_entity_poly.pdbx_strand_id
1 'polypeptide(L)'
;MQKSEKNLISFAREAKHPFQFLAKVTGQKQNGCSFEHTYYPRCLSECISDYELLLDGAKRTNLIPSEDGEIKDLYSFLLEELIEFMKEELDKKSLSNTVCQILTRKIVKNLFMPLIYGKTLMSTTMDLKENLSHYITDKGSQSLLSVLESEISWNELPDPVDPSYRLDRIWVYDRLHKKKRGVTLRIATSKRNRTKTVTSTFVNFIHQRDAYIAMNVVESMLLSNWPIYTVHDNFLSTIEKSNFIPATSFVAWARHFQSSTNSSI
;
A
#
# COMPACT_ATOMS: atom_id res chain seq x y z
N MET A 1 -14.92 44.00 2.04
CA MET A 1 -14.37 42.86 1.26
C MET A 1 -13.67 41.83 2.17
N GLN A 2 -14.30 41.34 3.25
CA GLN A 2 -13.62 40.56 4.32
C GLN A 2 -14.35 39.25 4.73
N LYS A 3 -15.43 38.85 4.03
CA LYS A 3 -16.30 37.73 4.45
C LYS A 3 -15.94 36.35 3.86
N SER A 4 -15.08 36.27 2.84
CA SER A 4 -14.77 35.00 2.15
C SER A 4 -13.53 34.26 2.67
N GLU A 5 -12.56 34.94 3.30
CA GLU A 5 -11.30 34.31 3.74
C GLU A 5 -11.47 33.51 5.04
N LYS A 6 -12.32 33.98 5.96
CA LYS A 6 -12.63 33.27 7.21
C LYS A 6 -13.27 31.88 6.98
N ASN A 7 -13.89 31.67 5.82
CA ASN A 7 -14.50 30.39 5.44
C ASN A 7 -13.50 29.40 4.82
N LEU A 8 -12.46 29.89 4.14
CA LEU A 8 -11.50 29.01 3.48
C LEU A 8 -10.64 28.24 4.48
N ILE A 9 -10.22 28.90 5.57
CA ILE A 9 -9.40 28.29 6.61
C ILE A 9 -10.19 27.19 7.35
N SER A 10 -11.48 27.38 7.61
CA SER A 10 -12.33 26.34 8.21
C SER A 10 -12.49 25.13 7.30
N PHE A 11 -12.75 25.35 6.00
CA PHE A 11 -12.81 24.24 5.03
C PHE A 11 -11.48 23.49 4.92
N ALA A 12 -10.36 24.22 4.89
CA ALA A 12 -9.03 23.60 4.85
C ALA A 12 -8.76 22.75 6.08
N ARG A 13 -9.15 23.22 7.28
CA ARG A 13 -8.99 22.49 8.54
C ARG A 13 -9.75 21.17 8.55
N GLU A 14 -10.91 21.13 7.92
CA GLU A 14 -11.76 19.92 7.83
C GLU A 14 -11.36 18.99 6.68
N ALA A 15 -10.55 19.47 5.74
CA ALA A 15 -10.05 18.66 4.63
C ALA A 15 -9.04 17.61 5.10
N LYS A 16 -9.04 16.45 4.43
CA LYS A 16 -8.09 15.36 4.70
C LYS A 16 -6.62 15.78 4.55
N HIS A 17 -6.34 16.71 3.62
CA HIS A 17 -5.01 17.27 3.37
C HIS A 17 -5.07 18.80 3.36
N PRO A 18 -5.06 19.46 4.55
CA PRO A 18 -5.35 20.88 4.69
C PRO A 18 -4.49 21.79 3.82
N PHE A 19 -3.17 21.55 3.80
CA PHE A 19 -2.22 22.39 3.05
C PHE A 19 -2.32 22.18 1.54
N GLN A 20 -2.52 20.94 1.08
CA GLN A 20 -2.73 20.66 -0.35
C GLN A 20 -4.04 21.26 -0.85
N PHE A 21 -5.08 21.20 -0.04
CA PHE A 21 -6.37 21.85 -0.33
C PHE A 21 -6.19 23.36 -0.48
N LEU A 22 -5.52 24.02 0.47
CA LEU A 22 -5.23 25.46 0.40
C LEU A 22 -4.42 25.82 -0.83
N ALA A 23 -3.35 25.07 -1.14
CA ALA A 23 -2.51 25.30 -2.31
C ALA A 23 -3.33 25.22 -3.62
N LYS A 24 -4.20 24.21 -3.75
CA LYS A 24 -5.06 24.04 -4.93
C LYS A 24 -6.06 25.18 -5.07
N VAL A 25 -6.73 25.59 -3.99
CA VAL A 25 -7.75 26.65 -4.04
C VAL A 25 -7.14 28.03 -4.28
N THR A 26 -6.00 28.34 -3.65
CA THR A 26 -5.27 29.59 -3.89
C THR A 26 -4.76 29.64 -5.33
N GLY A 27 -4.27 28.51 -5.82
CA GLY A 27 -3.83 28.32 -7.18
C GLY A 27 -4.89 28.55 -8.26
N GLN A 28 -6.07 27.99 -8.06
CA GLN A 28 -7.19 28.14 -8.98
C GLN A 28 -7.65 29.60 -9.12
N LYS A 29 -7.50 30.41 -8.07
CA LYS A 29 -7.87 31.84 -8.08
C LYS A 29 -6.91 32.74 -8.86
N GLN A 30 -5.68 32.28 -9.13
CA GLN A 30 -4.64 33.10 -9.78
C GLN A 30 -4.58 32.94 -11.31
N ASN A 31 -5.61 32.35 -11.96
CA ASN A 31 -5.70 32.16 -13.42
C ASN A 31 -4.43 31.58 -14.06
N GLY A 32 -4.29 30.25 -13.97
CA GLY A 32 -3.49 29.49 -14.95
C GLY A 32 -2.11 29.02 -14.50
N CYS A 33 -1.76 29.09 -13.21
CA CYS A 33 -0.55 28.40 -12.76
C CYS A 33 -0.77 26.88 -12.86
N SER A 34 0.15 26.20 -13.51
CA SER A 34 0.21 24.75 -13.72
C SER A 34 0.32 24.01 -12.39
N PHE A 35 -0.81 23.79 -11.72
CA PHE A 35 -0.81 22.97 -10.52
C PHE A 35 -0.56 21.52 -10.89
N GLU A 36 0.36 20.92 -10.15
CA GLU A 36 0.57 19.49 -10.17
C GLU A 36 -0.71 18.79 -9.69
N HIS A 37 -1.35 18.06 -10.59
CA HIS A 37 -2.42 17.14 -10.26
C HIS A 37 -1.79 15.82 -9.79
N THR A 38 -2.12 15.43 -8.56
CA THR A 38 -1.75 14.10 -8.06
C THR A 38 -2.73 13.09 -8.61
N TYR A 39 -2.26 12.27 -9.53
CA TYR A 39 -2.94 11.05 -9.93
C TYR A 39 -2.56 9.92 -8.94
N TYR A 40 -3.59 9.31 -8.38
CA TYR A 40 -3.50 8.15 -7.51
C TYR A 40 -3.97 6.94 -8.32
N PRO A 41 -3.10 6.17 -8.98
CA PRO A 41 -3.49 4.85 -9.45
C PRO A 41 -3.90 4.02 -8.23
N ARG A 42 -5.11 3.46 -8.24
CA ARG A 42 -5.53 2.57 -7.16
C ARG A 42 -4.84 1.22 -7.31
N CYS A 43 -4.05 0.89 -6.29
CA CYS A 43 -3.57 -0.44 -5.93
C CYS A 43 -3.12 -1.35 -7.10
N LEU A 44 -2.05 -0.95 -7.78
CA LEU A 44 -1.35 -1.83 -8.73
C LEU A 44 -0.81 -3.11 -8.07
N SER A 45 -0.44 -3.05 -6.79
CA SER A 45 0.05 -4.19 -6.02
C SER A 45 -0.97 -5.32 -5.84
N GLU A 46 -2.25 -4.98 -5.66
CA GLU A 46 -3.36 -5.94 -5.54
C GLU A 46 -3.70 -6.60 -6.88
N CYS A 47 -3.42 -5.92 -8.00
CA CYS A 47 -3.58 -6.49 -9.34
C CYS A 47 -2.54 -7.56 -9.67
N ILE A 48 -1.46 -7.67 -8.89
CA ILE A 48 -0.29 -8.51 -9.18
C ILE A 48 -0.34 -9.83 -8.40
N SER A 49 -1.06 -9.90 -7.27
CA SER A 49 -1.16 -11.11 -6.43
C SER A 49 -2.00 -12.24 -7.04
N ASP A 50 -2.94 -11.91 -7.91
CA ASP A 50 -3.97 -12.85 -8.34
C ASP A 50 -3.56 -13.59 -9.61
N TYR A 51 -2.60 -14.51 -9.50
CA TYR A 51 -2.20 -15.35 -10.64
C TYR A 51 -3.23 -16.48 -10.94
N GLU A 52 -4.25 -16.69 -10.09
CA GLU A 52 -5.31 -17.71 -10.29
C GLU A 52 -6.76 -17.18 -10.24
N LEU A 53 -7.00 -15.91 -9.89
CA LEU A 53 -8.34 -15.29 -9.75
C LEU A 53 -8.56 -14.06 -10.68
N LEU A 54 -7.85 -14.07 -11.81
CA LEU A 54 -7.56 -12.97 -12.76
C LEU A 54 -8.70 -12.05 -13.21
N LEU A 55 -9.97 -12.45 -13.10
CA LEU A 55 -11.10 -11.64 -13.57
C LEU A 55 -11.83 -10.91 -12.45
N ASP A 56 -12.06 -11.56 -11.31
CA ASP A 56 -12.83 -10.94 -10.23
C ASP A 56 -11.97 -9.97 -9.41
N GLY A 57 -10.73 -10.37 -9.11
CA GLY A 57 -9.74 -9.47 -8.49
C GLY A 57 -9.47 -8.23 -9.35
N ALA A 58 -9.26 -8.42 -10.66
CA ALA A 58 -9.05 -7.33 -11.61
C ALA A 58 -10.24 -6.35 -11.73
N LYS A 59 -11.47 -6.85 -11.57
CA LYS A 59 -12.66 -5.99 -11.47
C LYS A 59 -12.67 -5.21 -10.15
N ARG A 60 -12.38 -5.88 -9.03
CA ARG A 60 -12.39 -5.27 -7.68
C ARG A 60 -11.29 -4.21 -7.48
N THR A 61 -10.19 -4.30 -8.22
CA THR A 61 -9.06 -3.34 -8.17
C THR A 61 -9.12 -2.22 -9.21
N ASN A 62 -10.14 -2.19 -10.08
CA ASN A 62 -10.28 -1.27 -11.22
C ASN A 62 -9.23 -1.44 -12.33
N LEU A 63 -8.60 -2.61 -12.41
CA LEU A 63 -7.77 -2.94 -13.56
C LEU A 63 -8.63 -3.10 -14.82
N ILE A 64 -9.81 -3.69 -14.66
CA ILE A 64 -10.86 -3.75 -15.68
C ILE A 64 -11.88 -2.64 -15.37
N PRO A 65 -12.21 -1.77 -16.35
CA PRO A 65 -13.25 -0.77 -16.17
C PRO A 65 -14.57 -1.40 -15.74
N SER A 66 -15.24 -0.81 -14.76
CA SER A 66 -16.56 -1.26 -14.35
C SER A 66 -17.60 -0.96 -15.44
N GLU A 67 -18.58 -1.85 -15.61
CA GLU A 67 -19.65 -1.70 -16.62
C GLU A 67 -20.53 -0.47 -16.36
N ASP A 68 -20.68 -0.09 -15.09
CA ASP A 68 -21.41 1.10 -14.63
C ASP A 68 -20.56 2.38 -14.63
N GLY A 69 -19.27 2.31 -14.95
CA GLY A 69 -18.33 3.43 -14.91
C GLY A 69 -17.94 3.87 -13.49
N GLU A 70 -18.43 3.20 -12.45
CA GLU A 70 -18.14 3.53 -11.06
C GLU A 70 -16.78 2.95 -10.62
N ILE A 71 -16.10 3.69 -9.74
CA ILE A 71 -14.83 3.24 -9.17
C ILE A 71 -15.12 2.25 -8.04
N LYS A 72 -14.61 1.04 -8.20
CA LYS A 72 -14.65 -0.02 -7.20
C LYS A 72 -13.59 0.18 -6.12
N ASP A 73 -13.89 -0.27 -4.92
CA ASP A 73 -13.03 -0.10 -3.76
C ASP A 73 -12.78 -1.43 -3.06
N LEU A 74 -11.63 -2.06 -3.33
CA LEU A 74 -11.30 -3.39 -2.80
C LEU A 74 -11.51 -3.48 -1.29
N TYR A 75 -11.09 -2.48 -0.53
CA TYR A 75 -11.20 -2.52 0.94
C TYR A 75 -12.63 -2.41 1.44
N SER A 76 -13.56 -1.90 0.62
CA SER A 76 -14.99 -1.95 0.94
C SER A 76 -15.54 -3.36 0.73
N PHE A 77 -15.16 -4.05 -0.35
CA PHE A 77 -15.52 -5.46 -0.56
C PHE A 77 -14.96 -6.37 0.53
N LEU A 78 -13.66 -6.23 0.85
CA LEU A 78 -13.04 -7.00 1.93
C LEU A 78 -13.68 -6.71 3.30
N LEU A 79 -14.18 -5.49 3.52
CA LEU A 79 -14.91 -5.16 4.74
C LEU A 79 -16.26 -5.87 4.80
N GLU A 80 -17.00 -5.91 3.69
CA GLU A 80 -18.29 -6.59 3.60
C GLU A 80 -18.13 -8.10 3.84
N GLU A 81 -17.17 -8.73 3.15
CA GLU A 81 -16.84 -10.15 3.31
C GLU A 81 -16.42 -10.46 4.75
N LEU A 82 -15.54 -9.64 5.34
CA LEU A 82 -15.11 -9.80 6.72
C LEU A 82 -16.28 -9.65 7.72
N ILE A 83 -17.21 -8.72 7.47
CA ILE A 83 -18.40 -8.53 8.32
C ILE A 83 -19.33 -9.74 8.23
N GLU A 84 -19.57 -10.26 7.03
CA GLU A 84 -20.44 -11.43 6.82
C GLU A 84 -19.85 -12.65 7.51
N PHE A 85 -18.58 -12.93 7.26
CA PHE A 85 -17.84 -14.00 7.91
C PHE A 85 -17.85 -13.90 9.44
N MET A 86 -17.62 -12.70 10.00
CA MET A 86 -17.63 -12.47 11.45
C MET A 86 -19.01 -12.63 12.09
N LYS A 87 -20.10 -12.58 11.31
CA LYS A 87 -21.45 -12.92 11.79
C LYS A 87 -21.67 -14.42 11.86
N GLU A 88 -21.02 -15.18 10.99
CA GLU A 88 -21.12 -16.63 10.93
C GLU A 88 -20.28 -17.31 12.01
N GLU A 89 -19.02 -16.89 12.19
CA GLU A 89 -18.08 -17.55 13.12
C GLU A 89 -18.24 -17.12 14.59
N LEU A 90 -18.82 -15.94 14.88
CA LEU A 90 -18.98 -15.47 16.25
C LEU A 90 -20.34 -15.92 16.82
N ASP A 91 -20.31 -17.01 17.57
CA ASP A 91 -21.47 -17.60 18.30
C ASP A 91 -22.25 -16.62 19.21
N LYS A 92 -21.66 -15.48 19.60
CA LYS A 92 -22.32 -14.45 20.41
C LYS A 92 -22.74 -13.27 19.55
N LYS A 93 -24.04 -13.19 19.21
CA LYS A 93 -24.68 -12.06 18.52
C LYS A 93 -24.27 -10.68 19.06
N SER A 94 -24.07 -10.52 20.37
CA SER A 94 -23.65 -9.26 20.97
C SER A 94 -22.20 -8.87 20.67
N LEU A 95 -21.29 -9.84 20.60
CA LEU A 95 -19.88 -9.62 20.27
C LEU A 95 -19.72 -9.32 18.78
N SER A 96 -20.38 -10.11 17.92
CA SER A 96 -20.38 -9.90 16.47
C SER A 96 -20.91 -8.51 16.11
N ASN A 97 -22.03 -8.09 16.69
CA ASN A 97 -22.60 -6.76 16.44
C ASN A 97 -21.65 -5.63 16.87
N THR A 98 -20.98 -5.78 18.01
CA THR A 98 -20.03 -4.77 18.51
C THR A 98 -18.83 -4.67 17.57
N VAL A 99 -18.22 -5.82 17.22
CA VAL A 99 -17.05 -5.86 16.35
C VAL A 99 -17.37 -5.34 14.94
N CYS A 100 -18.50 -5.75 14.35
CA CYS A 100 -18.93 -5.29 13.03
C CYS A 100 -19.19 -3.78 12.97
N GLN A 101 -19.63 -3.15 14.07
CA GLN A 101 -19.80 -1.69 14.14
C GLN A 101 -18.47 -0.92 14.19
N ILE A 102 -17.40 -1.57 14.67
CA ILE A 102 -16.08 -0.95 14.82
C ILE A 102 -15.26 -1.10 13.55
N LEU A 103 -15.45 -2.20 12.83
CA LEU A 103 -14.75 -2.45 11.57
C LEU A 103 -15.10 -1.34 10.57
N THR A 104 -14.07 -0.65 10.12
CA THR A 104 -14.18 0.38 9.08
C THR A 104 -13.24 0.04 7.94
N ARG A 105 -13.51 0.60 6.76
CA ARG A 105 -12.62 0.54 5.59
C ARG A 105 -11.17 0.91 5.94
N LYS A 106 -10.97 1.84 6.88
CA LYS A 106 -9.63 2.26 7.32
C LYS A 106 -8.92 1.15 8.08
N ILE A 107 -9.61 0.44 8.97
CA ILE A 107 -9.05 -0.70 9.71
C ILE A 107 -8.72 -1.84 8.75
N VAL A 108 -9.65 -2.18 7.85
CA VAL A 108 -9.44 -3.22 6.83
C VAL A 108 -8.27 -2.87 5.92
N LYS A 109 -8.17 -1.63 5.43
CA LYS A 109 -7.01 -1.18 4.66
C LYS A 109 -5.70 -1.33 5.46
N ASN A 110 -5.69 -0.90 6.72
CA ASN A 110 -4.49 -0.99 7.57
C ASN A 110 -4.09 -2.43 7.90
N LEU A 111 -5.04 -3.37 7.80
CA LEU A 111 -4.82 -4.79 8.01
C LEU A 111 -4.26 -5.46 6.74
N PHE A 112 -5.01 -5.37 5.63
CA PHE A 112 -4.72 -6.11 4.41
C PHE A 112 -3.61 -5.48 3.57
N MET A 113 -3.51 -4.14 3.51
CA MET A 113 -2.45 -3.50 2.72
C MET A 113 -1.06 -3.95 3.19
N PRO A 114 -0.69 -3.86 4.48
CA PRO A 114 0.62 -4.33 4.92
C PRO A 114 0.81 -5.84 4.75
N LEU A 115 -0.23 -6.67 4.87
CA LEU A 115 -0.15 -8.12 4.65
C LEU A 115 0.27 -8.43 3.20
N ILE A 116 -0.27 -7.72 2.21
CA ILE A 116 0.13 -7.83 0.80
C ILE A 116 1.59 -7.43 0.60
N TYR A 117 2.06 -6.44 1.38
CA TYR A 117 3.47 -6.05 1.44
C TYR A 117 4.29 -6.86 2.46
N GLY A 118 3.82 -8.05 2.86
CA GLY A 118 4.51 -9.06 3.68
C GLY A 118 4.79 -8.67 5.12
N LYS A 119 3.97 -7.78 5.68
CA LYS A 119 3.83 -7.69 7.13
C LYS A 119 3.41 -9.06 7.66
N THR A 120 4.11 -9.54 8.69
CA THR A 120 3.77 -10.84 9.27
C THR A 120 2.42 -10.78 9.95
N LEU A 121 1.73 -11.90 9.98
CA LEU A 121 0.46 -12.00 10.69
C LEU A 121 0.61 -11.65 12.18
N MET A 122 1.68 -12.10 12.84
CA MET A 122 1.98 -11.75 14.24
C MET A 122 2.09 -10.22 14.44
N SER A 123 2.75 -9.51 13.52
CA SER A 123 2.82 -8.05 13.58
C SER A 123 1.46 -7.41 13.33
N THR A 124 0.64 -8.03 12.50
CA THR A 124 -0.73 -7.61 12.20
C THR A 124 -1.66 -7.85 13.41
N THR A 125 -1.44 -8.91 14.19
CA THR A 125 -2.11 -9.16 15.48
C THR A 125 -1.84 -8.05 16.47
N MET A 126 -0.58 -7.59 16.55
CA MET A 126 -0.21 -6.50 17.46
C MET A 126 -0.90 -5.21 17.07
N ASP A 127 -0.95 -4.88 15.77
CA ASP A 127 -1.69 -3.72 15.26
C ASP A 127 -3.20 -3.83 15.55
N LEU A 128 -3.81 -4.99 15.32
CA LEU A 128 -5.22 -5.23 15.61
C LEU A 128 -5.50 -5.07 17.09
N LYS A 129 -4.69 -5.69 17.94
CA LYS A 129 -4.81 -5.58 19.39
C LYS A 129 -4.66 -4.13 19.83
N GLU A 130 -3.72 -3.37 19.29
CA GLU A 130 -3.58 -1.96 19.63
C GLU A 130 -4.81 -1.15 19.23
N ASN A 131 -5.31 -1.31 18.00
CA ASN A 131 -6.48 -0.57 17.49
C ASN A 131 -7.81 -1.01 18.11
N LEU A 132 -7.94 -2.27 18.52
CA LEU A 132 -9.20 -2.87 18.98
C LEU A 132 -9.20 -3.18 20.49
N SER A 133 -8.09 -2.99 21.21
CA SER A 133 -7.97 -3.25 22.66
C SER A 133 -9.03 -2.53 23.49
N HIS A 134 -9.48 -1.36 23.04
CA HIS A 134 -10.55 -0.60 23.69
C HIS A 134 -11.93 -1.22 23.53
N TYR A 135 -12.10 -2.15 22.60
CA TYR A 135 -13.40 -2.65 22.16
C TYR A 135 -13.55 -4.17 22.17
N ILE A 136 -12.45 -4.91 22.10
CA ILE A 136 -12.46 -6.38 21.99
C ILE A 136 -11.50 -6.96 23.03
N THR A 137 -11.91 -8.08 23.63
CA THR A 137 -11.05 -8.85 24.53
C THR A 137 -9.92 -9.56 23.77
N ASP A 138 -8.85 -9.92 24.48
CA ASP A 138 -7.71 -10.67 23.91
C ASP A 138 -8.15 -11.95 23.17
N LYS A 139 -9.22 -12.62 23.63
CA LYS A 139 -9.79 -13.80 22.94
C LYS A 139 -10.43 -13.46 21.60
N GLY A 140 -11.12 -12.33 21.48
CA GLY A 140 -11.74 -11.91 20.22
C GLY A 140 -10.71 -11.46 19.18
N SER A 141 -9.59 -10.89 19.63
CA SER A 141 -8.45 -10.58 18.74
C SER A 141 -7.77 -11.85 18.21
N GLN A 142 -7.70 -12.91 19.02
CA GLN A 142 -7.16 -14.21 18.60
C GLN A 142 -8.08 -14.93 17.60
N SER A 143 -9.40 -14.91 17.81
CA SER A 143 -10.36 -15.50 16.87
C SER A 143 -10.35 -14.79 15.50
N LEU A 144 -10.26 -13.45 15.48
CA LEU A 144 -10.05 -12.69 14.24
C LEU A 144 -8.79 -13.13 13.49
N LEU A 145 -7.76 -13.55 14.23
CA LEU A 145 -6.49 -13.95 13.64
C LEU A 145 -6.51 -15.34 13.03
N SER A 146 -7.07 -16.34 13.74
CA SER A 146 -7.20 -17.70 13.22
C SER A 146 -8.01 -17.75 11.93
N VAL A 147 -8.89 -16.78 11.75
CA VAL A 147 -9.71 -16.56 10.56
C VAL A 147 -8.91 -15.97 9.40
N LEU A 148 -8.05 -14.99 9.68
CA LEU A 148 -7.14 -14.44 8.66
C LEU A 148 -6.07 -15.45 8.23
N GLU A 149 -5.71 -16.38 9.12
CA GLU A 149 -4.80 -17.50 8.82
C GLU A 149 -5.38 -18.49 7.82
N SER A 150 -6.70 -18.73 7.84
CA SER A 150 -7.33 -19.73 6.97
C SER A 150 -7.52 -19.28 5.53
N GLU A 151 -7.61 -17.97 5.27
CA GLU A 151 -7.88 -17.42 3.93
C GLU A 151 -6.63 -17.04 3.12
N ILE A 152 -5.50 -16.75 3.78
CA ILE A 152 -4.32 -16.23 3.09
C ILE A 152 -3.33 -17.36 2.81
N SER A 153 -3.52 -18.06 1.69
CA SER A 153 -2.53 -19.02 1.15
C SER A 153 -1.53 -18.31 0.23
N TRP A 154 -0.28 -18.16 0.68
CA TRP A 154 0.81 -17.66 -0.17
C TRP A 154 1.53 -18.83 -0.85
N ASN A 155 1.38 -18.95 -2.17
CA ASN A 155 2.19 -19.86 -2.98
C ASN A 155 3.62 -19.31 -3.18
N GLU A 156 4.60 -20.21 -3.25
CA GLU A 156 6.01 -19.87 -3.41
C GLU A 156 6.30 -19.27 -4.81
N LEU A 157 6.77 -18.03 -4.87
CA LEU A 157 7.33 -17.40 -6.08
C LEU A 157 8.86 -17.48 -6.10
N PRO A 158 9.51 -17.39 -7.28
CA PRO A 158 10.97 -17.43 -7.40
C PRO A 158 11.69 -16.20 -6.80
N ASP A 159 12.88 -16.46 -6.22
CA ASP A 159 13.53 -15.65 -5.17
C ASP A 159 14.42 -14.47 -5.64
N PRO A 160 14.29 -13.27 -5.03
CA PRO A 160 15.35 -12.26 -4.96
C PRO A 160 16.34 -12.54 -3.81
N VAL A 161 17.63 -12.30 -4.01
CA VAL A 161 18.68 -12.63 -3.03
C VAL A 161 18.76 -11.57 -1.92
N ASP A 162 18.42 -11.94 -0.69
CA ASP A 162 18.58 -11.06 0.49
C ASP A 162 19.84 -11.41 1.32
N PRO A 163 20.79 -10.47 1.50
CA PRO A 163 22.02 -10.72 2.24
C PRO A 163 21.79 -10.93 3.75
N SER A 164 22.47 -11.92 4.34
CA SER A 164 22.53 -12.08 5.79
C SER A 164 23.69 -11.28 6.41
N TYR A 165 23.54 -10.89 7.67
CA TYR A 165 24.53 -10.10 8.40
C TYR A 165 25.13 -10.91 9.55
N ARG A 166 26.44 -10.78 9.77
CA ARG A 166 27.13 -11.25 10.98
C ARG A 166 27.27 -10.10 11.97
N LEU A 167 27.16 -10.41 13.25
CA LEU A 167 27.39 -9.47 14.33
C LEU A 167 28.84 -9.58 14.81
N ASP A 168 29.61 -8.51 14.62
CA ASP A 168 30.98 -8.43 15.12
C ASP A 168 31.07 -7.37 16.22
N ARG A 169 31.68 -7.75 17.35
CA ARG A 169 31.96 -6.82 18.45
C ARG A 169 33.30 -6.17 18.22
N ILE A 170 33.30 -4.84 18.16
CA ILE A 170 34.52 -4.04 18.15
C ILE A 170 34.53 -3.11 19.38
N TRP A 171 35.73 -2.72 19.80
CA TRP A 171 35.90 -1.76 20.88
C TRP A 171 36.15 -0.38 20.29
N VAL A 172 35.28 0.57 20.60
CA VAL A 172 35.42 1.96 20.19
C VAL A 172 35.75 2.80 21.41
N TYR A 173 36.74 3.68 21.28
CA TYR A 173 37.04 4.65 22.33
C TYR A 173 36.07 5.83 22.22
N ASP A 174 35.23 5.99 23.23
CA ASP A 174 34.32 7.12 23.37
C ASP A 174 35.11 8.31 23.94
N ARG A 175 35.43 9.29 23.09
CA ARG A 175 36.19 10.48 23.49
C ARG A 175 35.44 11.36 24.48
N LEU A 176 34.10 11.41 24.41
CA LEU A 176 33.27 12.25 25.28
C LEU A 176 33.29 11.71 26.72
N HIS A 177 33.15 10.39 26.85
CA HIS A 177 33.12 9.71 28.14
C HIS A 177 34.49 9.15 28.58
N LYS A 178 35.55 9.42 27.81
CA LYS A 178 36.93 8.94 28.00
C LYS A 178 37.05 7.44 28.32
N LYS A 179 36.17 6.59 27.75
CA LYS A 179 36.12 5.15 28.04
C LYS A 179 36.00 4.30 26.79
N LYS A 180 36.53 3.07 26.83
CA LYS A 180 36.29 2.07 25.79
C LYS A 180 34.88 1.50 25.97
N ARG A 181 34.09 1.45 24.90
CA ARG A 181 32.80 0.76 24.86
C ARG A 181 32.81 -0.28 23.75
N GLY A 182 32.26 -1.46 24.05
CA GLY A 182 31.99 -2.46 23.03
C GLY A 182 30.77 -2.03 22.22
N VAL A 183 30.90 -2.03 20.90
CA VAL A 183 29.78 -1.82 19.98
C VAL A 183 29.66 -3.02 19.05
N THR A 184 28.43 -3.37 18.68
CA THR A 184 28.16 -4.46 17.75
C THR A 184 27.89 -3.87 16.38
N LEU A 185 28.70 -4.26 15.40
CA LEU A 185 28.49 -3.92 13.99
C LEU A 185 27.80 -5.07 13.27
N ARG A 186 26.91 -4.73 12.34
CA ARG A 186 26.33 -5.67 11.38
C ARG A 186 27.17 -5.63 10.11
N ILE A 187 27.90 -6.70 9.82
CA ILE A 187 28.72 -6.83 8.61
C ILE A 187 27.96 -7.71 7.63
N ALA A 188 27.76 -7.23 6.41
CA ALA A 188 27.12 -7.99 5.34
C ALA A 188 27.97 -9.24 5.01
N THR A 189 27.30 -10.36 4.77
CA THR A 189 27.96 -11.61 4.39
C THR A 189 27.41 -12.11 3.06
N SER A 190 28.17 -12.99 2.40
CA SER A 190 27.72 -13.70 1.20
C SER A 190 26.70 -14.80 1.49
N LYS A 191 26.45 -15.13 2.77
CA LYS A 191 25.44 -16.12 3.16
C LYS A 191 24.05 -15.53 2.96
N ARG A 192 23.19 -16.27 2.27
CA ARG A 192 21.78 -15.92 2.07
C ARG A 192 20.97 -16.20 3.33
N ASN A 193 20.11 -15.25 3.73
CA ASN A 193 19.12 -15.51 4.77
C ASN A 193 17.86 -16.13 4.12
N ARG A 194 17.72 -17.46 4.22
CA ARG A 194 16.62 -18.20 3.59
C ARG A 194 15.25 -17.72 4.07
N THR A 195 15.05 -17.58 5.38
CA THR A 195 13.77 -17.12 5.96
C THR A 195 13.40 -15.74 5.44
N LYS A 196 14.35 -14.78 5.51
CA LYS A 196 14.11 -13.41 5.03
C LYS A 196 13.84 -13.39 3.54
N THR A 197 14.51 -14.25 2.78
CA THR A 197 14.26 -14.36 1.35
C THR A 197 12.82 -14.82 1.09
N VAL A 198 12.43 -16.00 1.59
CA VAL A 198 11.09 -16.56 1.35
C VAL A 198 9.99 -15.57 1.75
N THR A 199 10.10 -14.92 2.91
CA THR A 199 9.09 -13.96 3.37
C THR A 199 9.04 -12.66 2.58
N SER A 200 10.12 -12.27 1.91
CA SER A 200 10.19 -11.00 1.16
C SER A 200 10.10 -11.18 -0.34
N THR A 201 10.17 -12.40 -0.86
CA THR A 201 10.16 -12.70 -2.30
C THR A 201 8.95 -12.08 -3.00
N PHE A 202 7.75 -12.38 -2.52
CA PHE A 202 6.50 -11.89 -3.09
C PHE A 202 6.38 -10.36 -2.98
N VAL A 203 6.74 -9.80 -1.84
CA VAL A 203 6.73 -8.35 -1.58
C VAL A 203 7.69 -7.60 -2.48
N ASN A 204 8.92 -8.11 -2.61
CA ASN A 204 9.95 -7.54 -3.46
C ASN A 204 9.53 -7.62 -4.93
N PHE A 205 8.85 -8.70 -5.33
CA PHE A 205 8.27 -8.81 -6.66
C PHE A 205 7.22 -7.74 -6.93
N ILE A 206 6.28 -7.51 -5.99
CA ILE A 206 5.31 -6.41 -6.09
C ILE A 206 6.02 -5.06 -6.18
N HIS A 207 6.94 -4.76 -5.27
CA HIS A 207 7.66 -3.49 -5.26
C HIS A 207 8.49 -3.25 -6.53
N GLN A 208 9.14 -4.29 -7.06
CA GLN A 208 9.85 -4.21 -8.33
C GLN A 208 8.91 -3.86 -9.47
N ARG A 209 7.66 -4.31 -9.40
CA ARG A 209 6.66 -4.05 -10.44
C ARG A 209 6.02 -2.68 -10.34
N ASP A 210 5.70 -2.23 -9.14
CA ASP A 210 5.31 -0.83 -8.91
C ASP A 210 6.40 0.11 -9.43
N ALA A 211 7.66 -0.18 -9.12
CA ALA A 211 8.80 0.59 -9.61
C ALA A 211 8.93 0.51 -11.15
N TYR A 212 8.80 -0.67 -11.74
CA TYR A 212 8.86 -0.83 -13.21
C TYR A 212 7.79 0.01 -13.91
N ILE A 213 6.54 -0.06 -13.43
CA ILE A 213 5.43 0.71 -14.02
C ILE A 213 5.67 2.20 -13.83
N ALA A 214 6.12 2.63 -12.65
CA ALA A 214 6.47 4.02 -12.39
C ALA A 214 7.56 4.54 -13.32
N MET A 215 8.62 3.76 -13.56
CA MET A 215 9.70 4.15 -14.47
C MET A 215 9.22 4.26 -15.91
N ASN A 216 8.37 3.36 -16.40
CA ASN A 216 7.81 3.43 -17.76
C ASN A 216 6.89 4.65 -17.95
N VAL A 217 6.09 4.99 -16.95
CA VAL A 217 5.26 6.20 -16.97
C VAL A 217 6.13 7.45 -17.01
N VAL A 218 7.15 7.51 -16.16
CA VAL A 218 8.11 8.63 -16.12
C VAL A 218 8.83 8.75 -17.46
N GLU A 219 9.36 7.66 -18.02
CA GLU A 219 10.03 7.66 -19.33
C GLU A 219 9.11 8.20 -20.44
N SER A 220 7.87 7.71 -20.52
CA SER A 220 6.90 8.16 -21.53
C SER A 220 6.57 9.65 -21.42
N MET A 221 6.45 10.15 -20.19
CA MET A 221 6.21 11.57 -19.91
C MET A 221 7.42 12.44 -20.28
N LEU A 222 8.63 11.98 -19.96
CA LEU A 222 9.87 12.66 -20.32
C LEU A 222 10.09 12.69 -21.84
N LEU A 223 9.82 11.59 -22.55
CA LEU A 223 9.86 11.53 -24.02
C LEU A 223 8.86 12.51 -24.67
N SER A 224 7.74 12.76 -23.99
CA SER A 224 6.74 13.73 -24.42
C SER A 224 7.06 15.17 -23.97
N ASN A 225 8.18 15.39 -23.29
CA ASN A 225 8.65 16.66 -22.74
C ASN A 225 7.70 17.29 -21.70
N TRP A 226 7.11 16.48 -20.82
CA TRP A 226 6.23 16.95 -19.74
C TRP A 226 6.83 16.72 -18.36
N PRO A 227 6.65 17.67 -17.42
CA PRO A 227 7.11 17.49 -16.05
C PRO A 227 6.31 16.37 -15.38
N ILE A 228 7.03 15.49 -14.69
CA ILE A 228 6.47 14.36 -13.96
C ILE A 228 7.29 14.16 -12.68
N TYR A 229 6.58 14.00 -11.57
CA TYR A 229 7.15 13.57 -10.31
C TYR A 229 6.38 12.35 -9.83
N THR A 230 7.03 11.48 -9.06
CA THR A 230 6.32 10.34 -8.47
C THR A 230 6.75 10.12 -7.02
N VAL A 231 5.79 9.77 -6.19
CA VAL A 231 5.98 9.23 -4.85
C VAL A 231 5.38 7.83 -4.86
N HIS A 232 6.20 6.84 -5.23
CA HIS A 232 5.81 5.45 -5.46
C HIS A 232 4.71 5.30 -6.52
N ASP A 233 3.49 5.03 -6.07
CA ASP A 233 2.30 4.90 -6.89
C ASP A 233 1.73 6.26 -7.29
N ASN A 234 2.03 7.35 -6.58
CA ASN A 234 1.40 8.64 -6.83
C ASN A 234 2.16 9.49 -7.84
N PHE A 235 1.56 9.73 -9.01
CA PHE A 235 2.15 10.55 -10.06
C PHE A 235 1.66 11.99 -9.97
N LEU A 236 2.55 12.94 -10.13
CA LEU A 236 2.25 14.38 -10.14
C LEU A 236 2.70 14.98 -11.46
N SER A 237 1.77 15.57 -12.19
CA SER A 237 2.06 16.28 -13.43
C SER A 237 1.08 17.44 -13.62
N THR A 238 1.23 18.21 -14.69
CA THR A 238 0.28 19.27 -15.04
C THR A 238 -1.15 18.73 -15.24
N ILE A 239 -2.15 19.57 -14.97
CA ILE A 239 -3.57 19.25 -15.20
C ILE A 239 -3.81 18.81 -16.66
N GLU A 240 -3.13 19.44 -17.62
CA GLU A 240 -3.29 19.12 -19.05
C GLU A 240 -2.90 17.66 -19.38
N LYS A 241 -1.98 17.08 -18.61
CA LYS A 241 -1.47 15.71 -18.83
C LYS A 241 -1.90 14.70 -17.80
N SER A 242 -2.72 15.08 -16.81
CA SER A 242 -3.24 14.12 -15.82
C SER A 242 -4.02 12.98 -16.46
N ASN A 243 -4.72 13.24 -17.58
CA ASN A 243 -5.50 12.24 -18.30
C ASN A 243 -4.63 11.24 -19.10
N PHE A 244 -3.36 11.57 -19.35
CA PHE A 244 -2.44 10.70 -20.10
C PHE A 244 -1.82 9.62 -19.20
N ILE A 245 -1.57 9.96 -17.94
CA ILE A 245 -0.92 9.07 -16.96
C ILE A 245 -1.63 7.70 -16.84
N PRO A 246 -2.97 7.62 -16.65
CA PRO A 246 -3.67 6.32 -16.54
C PRO A 246 -3.44 5.41 -17.75
N ALA A 247 -3.51 5.97 -18.96
CA ALA A 247 -3.34 5.22 -20.20
C ALA A 247 -1.91 4.68 -20.31
N THR A 248 -0.91 5.49 -19.95
CA THR A 248 0.49 5.05 -19.94
C THR A 248 0.73 3.95 -18.91
N SER A 249 0.18 4.08 -17.70
CA SER A 249 0.29 3.05 -16.65
C SER A 249 -0.29 1.71 -17.11
N PHE A 250 -1.45 1.73 -17.77
CA PHE A 250 -2.08 0.52 -18.31
C PHE A 250 -1.24 -0.14 -19.41
N VAL A 251 -0.68 0.65 -20.33
CA VAL A 251 0.20 0.12 -21.40
C VAL A 251 1.47 -0.49 -20.82
N ALA A 252 2.09 0.15 -19.82
CA ALA A 252 3.28 -0.37 -19.14
C ALA A 252 2.98 -1.71 -18.44
N TRP A 253 1.83 -1.80 -17.78
CA TRP A 253 1.34 -3.04 -17.18
C TRP A 253 1.15 -4.13 -18.26
N ALA A 254 0.39 -3.85 -19.32
CA ALA A 254 0.07 -4.83 -20.37
C ALA A 254 1.30 -5.36 -21.12
N ARG A 255 2.27 -4.50 -21.44
CA ARG A 255 3.51 -4.90 -22.13
C ARG A 255 4.35 -5.87 -21.29
N HIS A 256 4.40 -5.65 -19.98
CA HIS A 256 5.12 -6.58 -19.11
C HIS A 256 4.46 -7.95 -19.15
N PHE A 257 3.14 -8.02 -18.96
CA PHE A 257 2.41 -9.31 -18.94
C PHE A 257 2.67 -10.14 -20.21
N GLN A 258 2.65 -9.52 -21.39
CA GLN A 258 2.95 -10.18 -22.66
C GLN A 258 4.41 -10.66 -22.78
N SER A 259 5.37 -9.92 -22.19
CA SER A 259 6.78 -10.33 -22.22
C SER A 259 7.06 -11.56 -21.33
N SER A 260 6.34 -11.69 -20.22
CA SER A 260 6.44 -12.83 -19.28
C SER A 260 5.82 -14.13 -19.82
N THR A 261 4.83 -14.05 -20.70
CA THR A 261 4.22 -15.23 -21.34
C THR A 261 5.07 -15.77 -22.49
N ASN A 262 5.79 -14.89 -23.21
CA ASN A 262 6.61 -15.28 -24.36
C ASN A 262 8.01 -15.82 -23.99
N SER A 263 8.39 -15.77 -22.70
CA SER A 263 9.66 -16.31 -22.19
C SER A 263 9.52 -17.70 -21.56
N SER A 264 8.32 -18.31 -21.67
CA SER A 264 7.98 -19.62 -21.09
C SER A 264 7.60 -20.69 -22.13
N ILE A 265 8.03 -20.54 -23.39
CA ILE A 265 7.90 -21.56 -24.45
C ILE A 265 9.29 -21.91 -24.98
#